data_AF-A0A1J4S9S3-F1
#
_entry.id   AF-A0A1J4S9S3-F1
#
_cell.length_a   1.000
_cell.length_b   1.000
_cell.length_c   1.000
_cell.angle_alpha   90.00
_cell.angle_beta   90.00
_cell.angle_gamma   90.00
#
_symmetry.space_group_name_H-M   'P 1'
#
loop_
_entity.id
_entity.type
_entity.pdbx_description
1 polymer ?
#
loop_
_entity_poly.entity_id
_entity_poly.type
_entity_poly.pdbx_seq_one_letter_code
_entity_poly.pdbx_strand_id
1 'polypeptide(L)'
;MSELFNSFETRPYQLMTTNLLTCLALLYRADEAPLLLVRVEKLIADYRLRIPARSGKLTERDSFLITYGDQVQSPDEKPLLTLSRFCKQYLTFNI
;
A
#
# COMPACT_ATOMS: atom_id res chain seq x y z
N MET A 1 -9.39 35.35 17.19
CA MET A 1 -9.14 34.02 17.80
C MET A 1 -9.61 32.89 16.87
N SER A 2 -9.17 32.90 15.60
CA SER A 2 -9.63 31.96 14.57
C SER A 2 -8.53 31.58 13.57
N GLU A 3 -7.26 31.87 13.88
CA GLU A 3 -6.11 31.55 13.00
C GLU A 3 -5.24 30.40 13.54
N LEU A 4 -5.44 29.97 14.79
CA LEU A 4 -4.62 28.92 15.42
C LEU A 4 -5.12 27.49 15.17
N PHE A 5 -6.34 27.31 14.67
CA PHE A 5 -6.93 25.98 14.46
C PHE A 5 -6.55 25.34 13.12
N ASN A 6 -6.01 26.10 12.16
CA ASN A 6 -5.66 25.62 10.82
C ASN A 6 -4.19 25.14 10.69
N SER A 7 -3.40 25.28 11.75
CA SER A 7 -1.95 24.98 11.76
C SER A 7 -1.62 23.53 12.15
N PHE A 8 -2.59 22.72 12.56
CA PHE A 8 -2.34 21.33 13.00
C PHE A 8 -2.77 20.26 11.97
N GLU A 9 -3.73 20.54 11.09
CA GLU A 9 -4.13 19.61 10.02
C GLU A 9 -3.20 19.65 8.78
N THR A 10 -2.43 20.73 8.62
CA THR A 10 -1.62 20.99 7.42
C THR A 10 -0.17 20.50 7.51
N ARG A 11 0.35 20.25 8.72
CA ARG A 11 1.74 19.82 8.94
C ARG A 11 2.13 18.47 8.33
N PRO A 12 1.33 17.39 8.44
CA PRO A 12 1.74 16.10 7.88
C PRO A 12 1.81 16.14 6.35
N TYR A 13 0.94 16.91 5.69
CA TYR A 13 0.96 17.07 4.23
C TYR A 13 2.20 17.84 3.77
N GLN A 14 2.56 18.95 4.41
CA GLN A 14 3.77 19.70 4.05
C GLN A 14 5.06 18.89 4.20
N LEU A 15 5.17 18.07 5.26
CA LEU A 15 6.33 17.20 5.46
C LEU A 15 6.40 16.09 4.37
N MET A 16 5.24 15.55 3.98
CA MET A 16 5.13 14.51 2.96
C MET A 16 5.44 15.04 1.55
N THR A 17 4.95 16.23 1.19
CA THR A 17 5.23 16.88 -0.10
C THR A 17 6.72 17.24 -0.24
N THR A 18 7.36 17.71 0.84
CA THR A 18 8.79 18.04 0.84
C THR A 18 9.66 16.78 0.66
N ASN A 19 9.27 15.67 1.29
CA ASN A 19 9.97 14.39 1.13
C ASN A 19 9.79 13.82 -0.29
N LEU A 20 8.58 13.90 -0.84
CA LEU A 20 8.27 13.43 -2.20
C LEU A 20 9.03 14.21 -3.27
N LEU A 21 9.06 15.54 -3.17
CA LEU A 21 9.83 16.39 -4.11
C LEU A 21 11.32 16.03 -4.10
N THR A 22 11.89 15.81 -2.91
CA THR A 22 13.29 15.40 -2.75
C THR A 22 13.55 14.06 -3.43
N CYS A 23 12.69 13.06 -3.21
CA CYS A 23 12.78 11.76 -3.87
C CYS A 23 12.67 11.87 -5.40
N LEU A 24 11.76 12.71 -5.90
CA LEU A 24 11.62 12.94 -7.33
C LEU A 24 12.87 13.59 -7.93
N ALA A 25 13.46 14.57 -7.24
CA ALA A 25 14.70 15.21 -7.67
C ALA A 25 15.89 14.24 -7.70
N LEU A 26 15.94 13.29 -6.76
CA LEU A 26 16.95 12.23 -6.73
C LEU A 26 16.82 11.23 -7.90
N LEU A 27 15.59 10.86 -8.26
CA LEU A 27 15.34 9.82 -9.27
C LEU A 27 15.28 10.36 -10.71
N TYR A 28 14.71 11.56 -10.90
CA TYR A 28 14.36 12.11 -12.21
C TYR A 28 15.02 13.45 -12.51
N ARG A 29 15.97 13.86 -11.66
CA ARG A 29 16.67 15.15 -11.68
C ARG A 29 15.83 16.31 -11.14
N ALA A 30 16.54 17.32 -10.63
CA ALA A 30 15.93 18.45 -9.93
C ALA A 30 15.09 19.37 -10.83
N ASP A 31 15.40 19.43 -12.12
CA ASP A 31 14.68 20.24 -13.12
C ASP A 31 13.29 19.67 -13.45
N GLU A 32 13.13 18.35 -13.41
CA GLU A 32 11.84 17.69 -13.73
C GLU A 32 10.95 17.46 -12.50
N ALA A 33 11.54 17.45 -11.30
CA ALA A 33 10.86 17.10 -10.05
C ALA A 33 9.60 17.93 -9.73
N PRO A 34 9.57 19.27 -9.93
CA PRO A 34 8.36 20.05 -9.65
C PRO A 34 7.18 19.69 -10.56
N LEU A 35 7.43 19.43 -11.85
CA LEU A 35 6.39 19.03 -12.80
C LEU A 35 5.86 17.63 -12.46
N LEU A 36 6.74 16.71 -12.09
CA LEU A 36 6.37 15.36 -11.68
C LEU A 36 5.57 15.37 -10.37
N LEU A 37 5.91 16.24 -9.42
CA LEU A 37 5.19 16.37 -8.17
C LEU A 37 3.71 16.69 -8.41
N VAL A 38 3.42 17.69 -9.25
CA VAL A 38 2.04 18.06 -9.62
C VAL A 38 1.28 16.88 -10.23
N ARG A 39 1.94 16.10 -11.09
CA ARG A 39 1.32 14.92 -11.72
C ARG A 39 1.03 13.82 -10.71
N VAL A 40 1.95 13.56 -9.79
CA VAL A 40 1.80 12.54 -8.73
C VAL A 40 0.71 12.95 -7.74
N GLU A 41 0.67 14.21 -7.32
CA GLU A 41 -0.38 14.71 -6.44
C GLU A 41 -1.77 14.57 -7.06
N LYS A 42 -1.89 14.87 -8.36
CA LYS A 42 -3.13 14.64 -9.11
C LYS A 42 -3.55 13.16 -9.11
N LEU A 43 -2.61 12.26 -9.39
CA LEU A 43 -2.87 10.82 -9.35
C LEU A 43 -3.31 10.37 -7.95
N ILE A 44 -2.63 10.81 -6.89
CA ILE A 44 -3.00 10.48 -5.51
C ILE A 44 -4.42 10.95 -5.20
N ALA A 45 -4.78 12.17 -5.60
CA ALA A 45 -6.12 12.72 -5.40
C ALA A 45 -7.19 11.89 -6.15
N ASP A 46 -6.94 11.57 -7.41
CA ASP A 46 -7.87 10.80 -8.25
C ASP A 46 -8.11 9.38 -7.70
N TYR A 47 -7.06 8.73 -7.18
CA TYR A 47 -7.16 7.39 -6.61
C TYR A 47 -7.69 7.39 -5.18
N ARG A 48 -7.46 8.44 -4.38
CA ARG A 48 -7.99 8.51 -3.01
C ARG A 48 -9.51 8.37 -2.96
N LEU A 49 -10.21 8.91 -3.95
CA LEU A 49 -11.67 8.79 -4.04
C LEU A 49 -12.14 7.35 -4.31
N ARG A 50 -11.26 6.48 -4.83
CA ARG A 50 -11.56 5.10 -5.19
C ARG A 50 -11.18 4.10 -4.10
N ILE A 51 -10.36 4.51 -3.13
CA ILE A 51 -9.83 3.64 -2.09
C ILE A 51 -10.56 3.96 -0.78
N PRO A 52 -11.36 3.04 -0.24
CA PRO A 52 -12.03 3.27 1.03
C PRO A 52 -10.98 3.48 2.12
N ALA A 53 -11.15 4.54 2.90
CA ALA A 53 -10.27 4.83 4.03
C ALA A 53 -10.39 3.69 5.06
N ARG A 54 -9.30 2.95 5.28
CA ARG A 54 -9.17 1.99 6.39
C ARG A 54 -8.45 2.66 7.54
N SER A 55 -8.79 2.28 8.77
CA SER A 55 -7.95 2.63 9.92
C SER A 55 -6.56 2.03 9.69
N GLY A 56 -5.49 2.83 9.83
CA GLY A 56 -4.10 2.35 9.69
C GLY A 56 -3.66 1.35 10.75
N LYS A 57 -4.59 0.80 11.54
CA LYS A 57 -4.35 -0.27 12.49
C LYS A 57 -4.32 -1.59 11.72
N LEU A 58 -3.15 -2.17 11.61
CA LEU A 58 -2.98 -3.51 11.07
C LEU A 58 -3.49 -4.52 12.11
N THR A 59 -4.29 -5.47 11.66
CA THR A 59 -4.73 -6.62 12.46
C THR A 59 -4.29 -7.91 11.77
N GLU A 60 -4.43 -9.06 12.44
CA GLU A 60 -4.17 -10.37 11.83
C GLU A 60 -5.01 -10.60 10.55
N ARG A 61 -6.18 -9.94 10.44
CA ARG A 61 -7.02 -9.98 9.23
C ARG A 61 -6.41 -9.26 8.01
N ASP A 62 -5.39 -8.45 8.22
CA ASP A 62 -4.65 -7.75 7.16
C ASP A 62 -3.37 -8.52 6.76
N SER A 63 -3.18 -9.74 7.28
CA SER A 63 -2.06 -10.60 6.88
C SER A 63 -2.34 -11.27 5.54
N PHE A 64 -1.34 -11.24 4.65
CA PHE A 64 -1.35 -11.98 3.40
C PHE A 64 -0.38 -13.14 3.50
N LEU A 65 -0.86 -14.36 3.23
CA LEU A 65 0.01 -15.51 3.06
C LEU A 65 0.53 -15.53 1.62
N ILE A 66 1.81 -15.21 1.44
CA ILE A 66 2.52 -15.43 0.18
C ILE A 66 3.27 -16.75 0.31
N THR A 67 2.90 -17.74 -0.49
CA THR A 67 3.47 -19.09 -0.46
C THR A 67 3.77 -19.59 -1.86
N TYR A 68 4.74 -20.51 -1.97
CA TYR A 68 5.11 -21.18 -3.21
C TYR A 68 4.49 -22.58 -3.28
N GLY A 69 4.23 -23.05 -4.50
CA GLY A 69 3.55 -24.33 -4.73
C GLY A 69 4.25 -25.54 -4.10
N ASP A 70 5.58 -25.47 -3.96
CA ASP A 70 6.44 -26.53 -3.43
C ASP A 70 6.67 -26.47 -1.91
N GLN A 71 6.14 -25.45 -1.22
CA GLN A 71 6.27 -25.33 0.24
C GLN A 71 5.36 -26.31 1.00
N VAL A 72 4.30 -26.82 0.36
CA VAL A 72 3.44 -27.87 0.91
C VAL A 72 3.54 -29.09 0.01
N GLN A 73 3.99 -30.21 0.57
CA GLN A 73 4.27 -31.42 -0.20
C GLN A 73 3.51 -32.62 0.36
N SER A 74 3.13 -33.51 -0.54
CA SER A 74 2.58 -34.83 -0.24
C SER A 74 3.24 -35.82 -1.20
N PRO A 75 3.61 -37.02 -0.73
CA PRO A 75 4.08 -38.07 -1.62
C PRO A 75 3.10 -38.27 -2.78
N ASP A 76 3.65 -38.39 -3.99
CA ASP A 76 2.92 -38.71 -5.23
C ASP A 76 1.85 -37.67 -5.66
N GLU A 77 1.83 -36.46 -5.09
CA GLU A 77 0.89 -35.39 -5.45
C GLU A 77 1.60 -34.18 -6.08
N LYS A 78 1.01 -33.61 -7.14
CA LYS A 78 1.57 -32.42 -7.79
C LYS A 78 1.48 -31.20 -6.86
N PRO A 79 2.53 -30.35 -6.79
CA PRO A 79 2.61 -29.23 -5.83
C PRO A 79 1.38 -28.33 -5.76
N LEU A 80 0.81 -27.92 -6.90
CA LEU A 80 -0.38 -27.05 -6.93
C LEU A 80 -1.66 -27.74 -6.44
N LEU A 81 -1.77 -29.06 -6.59
CA LEU A 81 -2.91 -29.82 -6.05
C LEU A 81 -2.79 -29.93 -4.53
N THR A 82 -1.59 -30.22 -4.04
CA THR A 82 -1.27 -30.24 -2.61
C THR A 82 -1.56 -28.88 -1.96
N LEU A 83 -1.10 -27.80 -2.58
CA LEU A 83 -1.37 -26.44 -2.11
C LEU A 83 -2.87 -26.12 -2.13
N SER A 84 -3.59 -26.47 -3.20
CA SER A 84 -5.05 -26.25 -3.28
C SER A 84 -5.80 -26.97 -2.16
N ARG A 85 -5.44 -28.24 -1.88
CA ARG A 85 -6.00 -29.03 -0.79
C ARG A 85 -5.71 -28.39 0.57
N PHE A 86 -4.45 -27.99 0.80
CA PHE A 86 -4.04 -27.28 2.01
C PHE A 86 -4.83 -25.98 2.22
N CYS A 87 -4.92 -25.14 1.18
CA CYS A 87 -5.68 -23.89 1.25
C CYS A 87 -7.16 -24.14 1.59
N LYS A 88 -7.80 -25.13 0.96
CA LYS A 88 -9.20 -25.49 1.27
C LYS A 88 -9.36 -26.02 2.70
N GLN A 89 -8.37 -26.72 3.23
CA GLN A 89 -8.45 -27.29 4.57
C GLN A 89 -8.23 -26.26 5.67
N TYR A 90 -7.29 -25.32 5.48
CA TYR A 90 -6.81 -24.45 6.56
C TYR A 90 -7.08 -22.95 6.35
N LEU A 91 -7.33 -22.52 5.12
CA LEU A 91 -7.53 -21.09 4.78
C LEU A 91 -8.98 -20.75 4.44
N THR A 92 -9.90 -21.71 4.51
CA THR A 92 -11.33 -21.44 4.30
C THR A 92 -11.90 -20.66 5.49
N PHE A 93 -11.73 -19.34 5.43
CA PHE A 93 -12.58 -18.40 6.12
C PHE A 93 -13.58 -17.86 5.09
N ASN A 94 -14.86 -17.84 5.45
CA ASN A 94 -15.88 -17.10 4.70
C ASN A 94 -15.39 -15.65 4.51
N ILE A 95 -15.06 -15.31 3.27
CA ILE A 95 -14.93 -13.92 2.82
C ILE A 95 -16.34 -13.35 2.68
#